data_AF-A0A7S1ZBE1-F1
#
_entry.id   AF-A0A7S1ZBE1-F1
#
_cell.length_a   1.000
_cell.length_b   1.000
_cell.length_c   1.000
_cell.angle_alpha   90.00
_cell.angle_beta   90.00
_cell.angle_gamma   90.00
#
_symmetry.space_group_name_H-M   'P 1'
#
loop_
_entity.id
_entity.type
_entity.pdbx_description
1 polymer ?
#
loop_
_entity_poly.entity_id
_entity_poly.type
_entity_poly.pdbx_seq_one_letter_code
_entity_poly.pdbx_strand_id
1 'polypeptide(L)'
;MKLLLAFLLAVPSAAFAPGGPKAAAFRTNSAPLRASSSSSKSETFERAVECAENFGYCDLDELETLSDELEDYQGNFFEHGSPDLEAKEVTDRNDVAEVLKLQAELRLRMDYMENANLFADDVHKEVEDYPEQAW
;
A
#
# COMPACT_ATOMS: atom_id res chain seq x y z
N MET A 1 17.38 -32.64 27.76
CA MET A 1 16.31 -33.67 27.83
C MET A 1 15.36 -33.43 26.66
N LYS A 2 15.16 -34.44 25.82
CA LYS A 2 14.24 -34.42 24.66
C LYS A 2 12.80 -34.51 25.18
N LEU A 3 11.92 -33.64 24.72
CA LEU A 3 10.48 -33.83 24.83
C LEU A 3 9.86 -33.66 23.44
N LEU A 4 9.64 -34.82 22.81
CA LEU A 4 8.77 -35.03 21.67
C LEU A 4 7.33 -34.95 22.16
N LEU A 5 6.50 -34.14 21.52
CA LEU A 5 5.06 -34.29 21.57
C LEU A 5 4.49 -34.05 20.18
N ALA A 6 4.34 -35.17 19.47
CA ALA A 6 3.51 -35.30 18.29
C ALA A 6 2.04 -35.18 18.72
N PHE A 7 1.29 -34.28 18.10
CA PHE A 7 -0.16 -34.25 18.20
C PHE A 7 -0.78 -34.57 16.84
N LEU A 8 -1.78 -35.44 16.95
CA LEU A 8 -2.38 -36.25 15.91
C LEU A 8 -3.37 -35.46 15.04
N LEU A 9 -3.41 -35.91 13.79
CA LEU A 9 -4.41 -35.73 12.74
C LEU A 9 -5.85 -35.49 13.21
N ALA A 10 -6.53 -34.54 12.55
CA ALA A 10 -7.96 -34.61 12.30
C ALA A 10 -8.28 -33.97 10.93
N VAL A 11 -8.57 -34.82 9.95
CA VAL A 11 -9.09 -34.45 8.62
C VAL A 11 -10.61 -34.52 8.68
N PRO A 12 -11.35 -33.41 8.47
CA PRO A 12 -12.78 -33.51 8.20
C PRO A 12 -13.01 -33.75 6.70
N SER A 13 -13.42 -34.98 6.37
CA SER A 13 -14.01 -35.33 5.07
C SER A 13 -15.39 -34.67 4.93
N ALA A 14 -15.54 -33.73 3.99
CA ALA A 14 -16.86 -33.24 3.58
C ALA A 14 -17.35 -34.07 2.38
N ALA A 15 -18.53 -34.68 2.56
CA ALA A 15 -19.16 -35.60 1.63
C ALA A 15 -19.77 -34.87 0.42
N PHE A 16 -19.61 -35.51 -0.73
CA PHE A 16 -20.23 -35.18 -2.01
C PHE A 16 -21.72 -35.56 -2.00
N ALA A 17 -22.61 -34.66 -2.44
CA ALA A 17 -24.01 -34.98 -2.76
C ALA A 17 -24.31 -34.58 -4.21
N PRO A 18 -24.75 -35.51 -5.09
CA PRO A 18 -25.22 -35.20 -6.44
C PRO A 18 -26.75 -35.13 -6.49
N GLY A 19 -27.32 -34.12 -7.16
CA GLY A 19 -28.77 -33.98 -7.23
C GLY A 19 -29.33 -32.89 -8.14
N GLY A 20 -29.11 -33.00 -9.45
CA GLY A 20 -30.11 -32.73 -10.49
C GLY A 20 -30.47 -31.27 -10.89
N PRO A 21 -31.11 -31.06 -12.07
CA PRO A 21 -30.90 -29.87 -12.89
C PRO A 21 -32.13 -28.98 -13.18
N LYS A 22 -31.81 -27.72 -13.53
CA LYS A 22 -32.40 -26.81 -14.54
C LYS A 22 -33.63 -25.91 -14.24
N ALA A 23 -33.53 -24.74 -14.89
CA ALA A 23 -34.45 -23.61 -15.09
C ALA A 23 -34.50 -22.60 -13.92
N ALA A 24 -34.44 -21.27 -14.11
CA ALA A 24 -34.70 -20.46 -15.30
C ALA A 24 -33.80 -19.22 -15.36
N ALA A 25 -33.51 -18.79 -16.59
CA ALA A 25 -32.90 -17.50 -16.88
C ALA A 25 -33.85 -16.37 -16.44
N PHE A 26 -33.38 -15.51 -15.56
CA PHE A 26 -33.93 -14.16 -15.39
C PHE A 26 -32.86 -13.17 -15.81
N ARG A 27 -32.98 -12.69 -17.05
CA ARG A 27 -32.30 -11.46 -17.50
C ARG A 27 -32.97 -10.30 -16.77
N THR A 28 -32.37 -9.85 -15.68
CA THR A 28 -32.51 -8.48 -15.23
C THR A 28 -31.26 -7.73 -15.65
N ASN A 29 -31.41 -6.90 -16.66
CA ASN A 29 -30.53 -5.75 -16.88
C ASN A 29 -30.66 -4.85 -15.65
N SER A 30 -29.87 -5.12 -14.62
CA SER A 30 -29.55 -4.12 -13.61
C SER A 30 -28.17 -3.61 -13.97
N ALA A 31 -28.16 -2.42 -14.58
CA ALA A 31 -26.95 -1.60 -14.71
C ALA A 31 -26.20 -1.57 -13.38
N PRO A 32 -24.85 -1.57 -13.37
CA PRO A 32 -24.13 -1.38 -12.14
C PRO A 32 -24.50 -0.01 -11.58
N LEU A 33 -25.11 -0.01 -10.39
CA LEU A 33 -25.34 1.19 -9.58
C LEU A 33 -23.96 1.74 -9.18
N ARG A 34 -23.40 2.59 -10.05
CA ARG A 34 -22.21 3.41 -9.83
C ARG A 34 -22.58 4.61 -8.96
N ALA A 35 -23.04 4.35 -7.74
CA ALA A 35 -23.59 5.39 -6.85
C ALA A 35 -22.98 5.39 -5.44
N SER A 36 -21.79 4.80 -5.25
CA SER A 36 -21.11 4.78 -3.94
C SER A 36 -19.60 5.02 -4.02
N SER A 37 -19.06 5.42 -5.18
CA SER A 37 -17.60 5.54 -5.37
C SER A 37 -17.00 6.87 -4.92
N SER A 38 -17.78 7.95 -4.80
CA SER A 38 -17.22 9.27 -4.45
C SER A 38 -16.83 9.38 -2.97
N SER A 39 -17.61 8.78 -2.07
CA SER A 39 -17.33 8.80 -0.62
C SER A 39 -16.01 8.09 -0.28
N SER A 40 -15.84 6.86 -0.75
CA SER A 40 -14.62 6.08 -0.47
C SER A 40 -13.36 6.71 -1.07
N LYS A 41 -13.50 7.43 -2.19
CA LYS A 41 -12.37 8.06 -2.86
C LYS A 41 -11.98 9.40 -2.20
N SER A 42 -12.95 10.13 -1.64
CA SER A 42 -12.67 11.28 -0.77
C SER A 42 -11.87 10.86 0.47
N GLU A 43 -12.26 9.74 1.10
CA GLU A 43 -11.52 9.17 2.24
C GLU A 43 -10.09 8.78 1.86
N THR A 44 -9.89 8.24 0.64
CA THR A 44 -8.55 7.90 0.12
C THR A 44 -7.68 9.14 -0.04
N PHE A 45 -8.24 10.23 -0.58
CA PHE A 45 -7.52 11.49 -0.74
C PHE A 45 -7.18 12.14 0.61
N GLU A 46 -8.12 12.15 1.56
CA GLU A 46 -7.86 12.65 2.92
C GLU A 46 -6.75 11.85 3.62
N ARG A 47 -6.77 10.52 3.47
CA ARG A 47 -5.71 9.64 3.99
C ARG A 47 -4.36 9.93 3.34
N ALA A 48 -4.32 10.11 2.03
CA ALA A 48 -3.10 10.48 1.30
C ALA A 48 -2.54 11.83 1.77
N VAL A 49 -3.38 12.82 2.04
CA VAL A 49 -2.96 14.10 2.61
C VAL A 49 -2.39 13.93 4.02
N GLU A 50 -3.03 13.12 4.88
CA GLU A 50 -2.52 12.82 6.22
C GLU A 50 -1.11 12.20 6.18
N CYS A 51 -0.89 11.25 5.25
CA CYS A 51 0.43 10.66 4.99
C CYS A 51 1.43 11.71 4.50
N ALA A 52 1.04 12.57 3.56
CA ALA A 52 1.91 13.58 2.98
C ALA A 52 2.34 14.65 4.01
N GLU A 53 1.44 15.04 4.92
CA GLU A 53 1.73 16.02 5.98
C GLU A 53 2.66 15.46 7.07
N ASN A 54 2.56 14.16 7.36
CA ASN A 54 3.26 13.53 8.48
C ASN A 54 4.29 12.51 7.98
N PHE A 55 5.45 13.00 7.54
CA PHE A 55 6.58 12.13 7.17
C PHE A 55 6.91 11.16 8.31
N GLY A 56 6.86 9.85 8.04
CA GLY A 56 7.02 8.85 9.10
C GLY A 56 5.76 8.06 9.42
N TYR A 57 4.57 8.59 9.13
CA TYR A 57 3.31 8.05 9.64
C TYR A 57 2.79 6.82 8.88
N CYS A 58 2.74 6.90 7.55
CA CYS A 58 2.34 5.78 6.69
C CYS A 58 3.54 4.88 6.41
N ASP A 59 3.39 3.62 6.01
CA ASP A 59 4.52 2.75 5.61
C ASP A 59 4.81 2.85 4.09
N LEU A 60 5.86 2.17 3.59
CA LEU A 60 6.24 2.26 2.17
C LEU A 60 5.13 1.74 1.25
N ASP A 61 4.51 0.62 1.61
CA ASP A 61 3.47 -0.03 0.81
C ASP A 61 2.20 0.85 0.77
N GLU A 62 1.85 1.50 1.88
CA GLU A 62 0.73 2.45 1.96
C GLU A 62 1.00 3.71 1.12
N LEU A 63 2.21 4.27 1.17
CA LEU A 63 2.58 5.43 0.35
C LEU A 63 2.47 5.11 -1.16
N GLU A 64 2.99 3.96 -1.59
CA GLU A 64 2.91 3.51 -2.98
C GLU A 64 1.46 3.29 -3.41
N THR A 65 0.70 2.51 -2.63
CA THR A 65 -0.71 2.19 -2.93
C THR A 65 -1.57 3.45 -3.03
N LEU A 66 -1.45 4.38 -2.08
CA LEU A 66 -2.21 5.63 -2.11
C LEU A 66 -1.83 6.48 -3.30
N SER A 67 -0.53 6.57 -3.64
CA SER A 67 -0.07 7.34 -4.80
C SER A 67 -0.63 6.80 -6.12
N ASP A 68 -0.63 5.49 -6.31
CA ASP A 68 -1.16 4.83 -7.50
C ASP A 68 -2.70 5.00 -7.58
N GLU A 69 -3.41 4.86 -6.46
CA GLU A 69 -4.85 5.07 -6.42
C GLU A 69 -5.27 6.50 -6.78
N LEU A 70 -4.45 7.51 -6.44
CA LEU A 70 -4.68 8.90 -6.79
C LEU A 70 -4.41 9.19 -8.27
N GLU A 71 -3.36 8.62 -8.85
CA GLU A 71 -3.04 8.80 -10.27
C GLU A 71 -4.04 8.07 -11.19
N ASP A 72 -4.45 6.86 -10.81
CA ASP A 72 -5.39 6.04 -11.59
C ASP A 72 -6.83 6.57 -11.56
N TYR A 73 -7.15 7.47 -10.63
CA TYR A 73 -8.50 8.01 -10.50
C TYR A 73 -8.84 8.98 -11.64
N GLN A 74 -9.59 8.50 -12.63
CA GLN A 74 -10.06 9.31 -13.77
C GLN A 74 -11.37 10.06 -13.50
N GLY A 75 -11.89 10.04 -12.26
CA GLY A 75 -13.10 10.75 -11.88
C GLY A 75 -12.82 12.15 -11.33
N ASN A 76 -13.91 12.88 -11.07
CA ASN A 76 -13.86 14.12 -10.29
C ASN A 76 -14.52 13.85 -8.93
N PHE A 77 -13.98 14.41 -7.86
CA PHE A 77 -14.66 14.37 -6.55
C PHE A 77 -15.93 15.24 -6.53
N PHE A 78 -15.93 16.30 -7.31
CA PHE A 78 -17.00 17.29 -7.35
C PHE A 78 -17.78 17.17 -8.67
N GLU A 79 -18.83 16.32 -8.70
CA GLU A 79 -19.70 16.12 -9.89
C GLU A 79 -20.44 17.38 -10.38
N HIS A 80 -20.44 18.48 -9.60
CA HIS A 80 -21.13 19.74 -9.91
C HIS A 80 -20.22 20.97 -9.82
N GLY A 81 -18.90 20.80 -9.99
CA GLY A 81 -17.94 21.89 -10.01
C GLY A 81 -17.97 22.72 -11.30
N SER A 82 -17.36 23.90 -11.28
CA SER A 82 -16.96 24.57 -12.52
C SER A 82 -15.77 23.83 -13.14
N PRO A 83 -15.54 23.92 -14.47
CA PRO A 83 -14.38 23.30 -15.12
C PRO A 83 -13.03 23.65 -14.47
N ASP A 84 -12.91 24.87 -13.94
CA ASP A 84 -11.70 25.31 -13.24
C ASP A 84 -11.48 24.57 -11.92
N LEU A 85 -12.55 24.25 -11.19
CA LEU A 85 -12.46 23.48 -9.94
C LEU A 85 -12.13 22.01 -10.21
N GLU A 86 -12.63 21.44 -11.30
CA GLU A 86 -12.29 20.08 -11.73
C GLU A 86 -10.82 19.98 -12.14
N ALA A 87 -10.34 20.91 -12.95
CA ALA A 87 -8.93 20.94 -13.35
C ALA A 87 -7.99 21.14 -12.15
N LYS A 88 -8.41 21.99 -11.20
CA LYS A 88 -7.66 22.20 -9.96
C LYS A 88 -7.63 20.93 -9.11
N GLU A 89 -8.75 20.24 -8.91
CA GLU A 89 -8.79 19.01 -8.11
C GLU A 89 -7.86 17.93 -8.68
N VAL A 90 -7.88 17.73 -10.01
CA VAL A 90 -6.95 16.80 -10.66
C VAL A 90 -5.49 17.19 -10.43
N THR A 91 -5.19 18.49 -10.44
CA THR A 91 -3.83 18.99 -10.16
C THR A 91 -3.45 18.72 -8.71
N ASP A 92 -4.28 19.15 -7.76
CA ASP A 92 -4.06 18.95 -6.32
C ASP A 92 -3.88 17.45 -6.00
N ARG A 93 -4.65 16.57 -6.65
CA ARG A 93 -4.55 15.13 -6.50
C ARG A 93 -3.22 14.56 -6.99
N ASN A 94 -2.76 14.99 -8.17
CA ASN A 94 -1.48 14.57 -8.72
C ASN A 94 -0.31 15.09 -7.90
N ASP A 95 -0.41 16.33 -7.39
CA ASP A 95 0.62 16.91 -6.52
C ASP A 95 0.78 16.09 -5.23
N VAL A 96 -0.33 15.66 -4.61
CA VAL A 96 -0.28 14.77 -3.43
C VAL A 96 0.34 13.42 -3.79
N ALA A 97 -0.05 12.82 -4.92
CA ALA A 97 0.53 11.55 -5.36
C ALA A 97 2.05 11.64 -5.56
N GLU A 98 2.53 12.73 -6.17
CA GLU A 98 3.97 12.98 -6.36
C GLU A 98 4.70 13.09 -5.02
N VAL A 99 4.13 13.83 -4.06
CA VAL A 99 4.71 13.94 -2.71
C VAL A 99 4.83 12.58 -2.04
N LEU A 100 3.80 11.73 -2.12
CA LEU A 100 3.85 10.38 -1.54
C LEU A 100 4.96 9.53 -2.17
N LYS A 101 5.11 9.57 -3.50
CA LYS A 101 6.20 8.86 -4.21
C LYS A 101 7.57 9.35 -3.78
N LEU A 102 7.75 10.66 -3.65
CA LEU A 102 9.01 11.25 -3.17
C LEU A 102 9.32 10.83 -1.73
N GLN A 103 8.31 10.76 -0.85
CA GLN A 103 8.50 10.28 0.51
C GLN A 103 8.89 8.80 0.55
N ALA A 104 8.27 7.96 -0.29
CA ALA A 104 8.60 6.55 -0.40
C ALA A 104 10.04 6.35 -0.89
N GLU A 105 10.44 7.07 -1.95
CA GLU A 105 11.81 7.00 -2.47
C GLU A 105 12.84 7.46 -1.43
N LEU A 106 12.55 8.56 -0.71
CA LEU A 106 13.46 9.06 0.33
C LEU A 106 13.68 8.01 1.41
N ARG A 107 12.63 7.31 1.84
CA ARG A 107 12.74 6.24 2.84
C ARG A 107 13.52 5.04 2.34
N LEU A 108 13.28 4.59 1.11
CA LEU A 108 14.07 3.53 0.49
C LEU A 108 15.56 3.90 0.46
N ARG A 109 15.88 5.16 0.14
CA ARG A 109 17.27 5.66 0.17
C ARG A 109 17.85 5.69 1.58
N MET A 110 17.08 6.11 2.58
CA MET A 110 17.52 6.11 3.98
C MET A 110 17.81 4.68 4.47
N ASP A 111 16.89 3.74 4.22
CA ASP A 111 17.06 2.33 4.56
C ASP A 111 18.27 1.71 3.85
N TYR A 112 18.47 2.04 2.57
CA TYR A 112 19.67 1.64 1.86
C TYR A 112 20.95 2.21 2.49
N MET A 113 20.98 3.48 2.89
CA MET A 113 22.16 4.07 3.53
C MET A 113 22.46 3.46 4.91
N GLU A 114 21.43 3.10 5.68
CA GLU A 114 21.58 2.45 6.98
C GLU A 114 22.13 1.02 6.83
N ASN A 115 21.62 0.27 5.84
CA ASN A 115 21.95 -1.15 5.67
C ASN A 115 23.15 -1.41 4.76
N ALA A 116 23.43 -0.53 3.80
CA ALA A 116 24.51 -0.67 2.82
C ALA A 116 25.73 0.16 3.19
N ASN A 117 26.07 0.26 4.49
CA ASN A 117 27.30 0.92 4.92
C ASN A 117 28.51 0.05 4.51
N LEU A 118 28.86 0.09 3.21
CA LEU A 118 29.90 -0.71 2.55
C LEU A 118 31.29 -0.50 3.16
N PHE A 119 31.45 0.56 3.94
CA PHE A 119 32.70 0.91 4.62
C PHE A 119 32.72 0.47 6.09
N ALA A 120 31.58 0.05 6.67
CA ALA A 120 31.53 -0.36 8.07
C ALA A 120 32.44 -1.57 8.32
N ASP A 121 32.42 -2.55 7.43
CA ASP A 121 33.27 -3.74 7.55
C ASP A 121 34.76 -3.39 7.42
N ASP A 122 35.12 -2.49 6.50
CA ASP A 122 36.51 -2.04 6.32
C ASP A 122 37.01 -1.24 7.53
N VAL A 123 36.17 -0.35 8.07
CA VAL A 123 36.48 0.43 9.28
C VAL A 123 36.60 -0.47 10.52
N HIS A 124 35.67 -1.42 10.70
CA HIS A 124 35.75 -2.36 11.82
C HIS A 124 37.02 -3.22 11.74
N LYS A 125 37.42 -3.62 10.54
CA LYS A 125 38.65 -4.37 10.31
C LYS A 125 39.92 -3.57 10.62
N GLU A 126 40.00 -2.30 10.22
CA GLU A 126 41.14 -1.44 10.59
C GLU A 126 41.24 -1.23 12.11
N VAL A 127 40.11 -1.08 12.80
CA VAL A 127 40.08 -0.93 14.27
C VAL A 127 40.51 -2.22 14.97
N GLU A 128 40.13 -3.39 14.47
CA GLU A 128 40.61 -4.68 15.00
C GLU A 128 42.10 -4.92 14.74
N ASP A 129 42.58 -4.57 13.53
CA ASP A 129 43.99 -4.78 13.15
C ASP A 129 44.94 -3.78 13.83
N TYR A 130 44.45 -2.59 14.24
CA TYR A 130 45.24 -1.54 14.90
C TYR A 130 44.53 -0.87 16.10
N PRO A 131 44.33 -1.59 17.22
CA PRO A 131 43.58 -1.08 18.37
C PRO A 131 44.28 0.09 19.11
N GLU A 132 45.57 0.34 18.85
CA GLU A 132 46.33 1.41 19.50
C GLU A 132 46.05 2.83 18.96
N GLN A 133 45.24 2.98 17.91
CA GLN A 133 44.95 4.29 17.29
C GLN A 133 43.57 4.86 17.63
N ALA A 134 42.74 4.14 18.40
CA ALA A 134 41.45 4.62 18.86
C ALA A 134 41.61 5.48 20.14
N TRP A 135 41.91 6.76 19.98
CA TRP A 135 41.95 7.77 21.04
C TRP A 135 41.04 8.95 20.71
#